data_AF-A0A972N5Q7-F1
#
_entry.id   AF-A0A972N5Q7-F1
#
_cell.length_a   1.000
_cell.length_b   1.000
_cell.length_c   1.000
_cell.angle_alpha   90.00
_cell.angle_beta   90.00
_cell.angle_gamma   90.00
#
_symmetry.space_group_name_H-M   'P 1'
#
loop_
_entity.id
_entity.type
_entity.pdbx_description
1 polymer ?
#
loop_
_entity_poly.entity_id
_entity_poly.type
_entity_poly.pdbx_seq_one_letter_code
_entity_poly.pdbx_strand_id
1 'polypeptide(L)'
;MQLRDIIETSDRIIVMCWDELGKALEKPAFDADFFDFFRSVGQSGRLALVVATPRRLAEMAVPSGVDLSRFFNIFIPLPLSGFPEDEARRLATGQCYQTSQRPELPQEIVEQILERSRLDDGTYHPLIIQIYASHVYEALRQGETDLERAWENAEEEIETILAPPRRPSTDRGVTLQVEQPASDTSYRWAATASKAFILLTGFAFLLTIGVDPRFMALVIILGFLALVFGAIWLLGPE
;
A
#
# COMPACT_ATOMS: atom_id res chain seq x y z
N MET A 1 32.11 1.24 -4.20
CA MET A 1 31.60 0.98 -2.84
C MET A 1 30.18 0.46 -3.00
N GLN A 2 29.91 -0.78 -2.60
CA GLN A 2 28.59 -1.37 -2.76
C GLN A 2 27.66 -0.87 -1.64
N LEU A 3 26.36 -0.81 -1.90
CA LEU A 3 25.35 -0.38 -0.91
C LEU A 3 25.46 -1.17 0.41
N ARG A 4 25.81 -2.45 0.31
CA ARG A 4 26.09 -3.32 1.45
C ARG A 4 27.18 -2.76 2.35
N ASP A 5 28.32 -2.38 1.76
CA ASP A 5 29.45 -1.83 2.50
C ASP A 5 29.05 -0.57 3.27
N ILE A 6 28.23 0.30 2.65
CA ILE A 6 27.74 1.53 3.27
C ILE A 6 26.92 1.20 4.52
N ILE A 7 26.01 0.23 4.43
CA ILE A 7 25.12 -0.11 5.54
C ILE A 7 25.86 -0.83 6.67
N GLU A 8 26.83 -1.69 6.34
CA GLU A 8 27.57 -2.45 7.34
C GLU A 8 28.62 -1.61 8.08
N THR A 9 29.20 -0.61 7.42
CA THR A 9 30.28 0.23 8.00
C THR A 9 29.78 1.54 8.61
N SER A 10 28.57 1.99 8.27
CA SER A 10 27.98 3.20 8.84
C SER A 10 27.74 3.06 10.35
N ASP A 11 28.13 4.08 11.10
CA ASP A 11 27.79 4.27 12.52
C ASP A 11 26.40 4.90 12.70
N ARG A 12 25.75 5.30 11.61
CA ARG A 12 24.42 5.92 11.57
C ARG A 12 23.36 4.94 11.08
N ILE A 13 22.12 5.19 11.51
CA ILE A 13 20.93 4.58 10.91
C ILE A 13 20.76 5.16 9.50
N ILE A 14 20.69 4.29 8.52
CA ILE A 14 20.43 4.65 7.14
C ILE A 14 18.92 4.62 6.92
N VAL A 15 18.37 5.67 6.35
CA VAL A 15 16.97 5.71 5.90
C VAL A 15 16.96 5.58 4.39
N MET A 16 16.35 4.52 3.88
CA MET A 16 16.19 4.31 2.45
C MET A 16 14.72 4.50 2.09
N CYS A 17 14.48 5.48 1.22
CA CYS A 17 13.17 5.74 0.64
C CYS A 17 13.13 5.12 -0.76
N TRP A 18 12.16 4.24 -0.98
CA TRP A 18 11.98 3.56 -2.25
C TRP A 18 10.58 3.81 -2.77
N ASP A 19 10.50 4.60 -3.83
CA ASP A 19 9.25 4.85 -4.54
C ASP A 19 8.98 3.79 -5.63
N GLU A 20 7.72 3.49 -5.85
CA GLU A 20 7.24 2.54 -6.86
C GLU A 20 7.88 1.13 -6.80
N LEU A 21 8.06 0.56 -5.60
CA LEU A 21 8.68 -0.78 -5.43
C LEU A 21 8.03 -1.86 -6.31
N GLY A 22 6.74 -1.73 -6.63
CA GLY A 22 6.05 -2.63 -7.56
C GLY A 22 6.77 -2.79 -8.91
N LYS A 23 7.32 -1.71 -9.48
CA LYS A 23 8.07 -1.77 -10.74
C LYS A 23 9.43 -2.45 -10.59
N ALA A 24 10.03 -2.39 -9.41
CA ALA A 24 11.29 -3.07 -9.15
C ALA A 24 11.11 -4.58 -9.05
N LEU A 25 9.99 -5.04 -8.48
CA LEU A 25 9.66 -6.47 -8.39
C LEU A 25 9.50 -7.15 -9.76
N GLU A 26 9.25 -6.38 -10.82
CA GLU A 26 9.19 -6.87 -12.20
C GLU A 26 10.58 -7.09 -12.82
N LYS A 27 11.66 -6.63 -12.17
CA LYS A 27 13.01 -6.67 -12.73
C LYS A 27 13.78 -7.88 -12.17
N PRO A 28 14.44 -8.71 -13.03
CA PRO A 28 15.18 -9.88 -12.59
C PRO A 28 16.33 -9.62 -11.59
N ALA A 29 16.83 -8.39 -11.54
CA ALA A 29 17.91 -7.99 -10.63
C ALA A 29 17.45 -7.91 -9.15
N PHE A 30 16.14 -7.97 -8.88
CA PHE A 30 15.56 -7.94 -7.54
C PHE A 30 15.04 -9.33 -7.21
N ASP A 31 15.97 -10.21 -6.88
CA ASP A 31 15.73 -11.63 -6.58
C ASP A 31 15.54 -11.88 -5.08
N ALA A 32 15.37 -13.15 -4.70
CA ALA A 32 15.20 -13.57 -3.32
C ALA A 32 16.36 -13.11 -2.42
N ASP A 33 17.60 -13.26 -2.90
CA ASP A 33 18.82 -12.93 -2.15
C ASP A 33 18.90 -11.43 -1.85
N PHE A 34 18.50 -10.60 -2.81
CA PHE A 34 18.37 -9.16 -2.61
C PHE A 34 17.40 -8.85 -1.45
N PHE A 35 16.20 -9.43 -1.46
CA PHE A 35 15.19 -9.14 -0.43
C PHE A 35 15.55 -9.73 0.94
N ASP A 36 16.17 -10.91 0.98
CA ASP A 36 16.67 -11.51 2.21
C ASP A 36 17.79 -10.66 2.83
N PHE A 37 18.68 -10.08 2.02
CA PHE A 37 19.67 -9.12 2.48
C PHE A 37 19.00 -7.90 3.13
N PHE A 38 18.03 -7.26 2.45
CA PHE A 38 17.34 -6.10 3.00
C PHE A 38 16.57 -6.41 4.29
N ARG A 39 15.95 -7.59 4.37
CA ARG A 39 15.28 -8.05 5.59
C ARG A 39 16.28 -8.20 6.75
N SER A 40 17.40 -8.90 6.51
CA SER A 40 18.45 -9.09 7.51
C SER A 40 18.98 -7.77 8.05
N VAL A 41 19.26 -6.84 7.13
CA VAL A 41 19.77 -5.51 7.49
C VAL A 41 18.72 -4.66 8.20
N GLY A 42 17.46 -4.69 7.78
CA GLY A 42 16.37 -4.01 8.49
C GLY A 42 16.20 -4.51 9.93
N GLN A 43 16.36 -5.82 10.16
CA GLN A 43 16.30 -6.43 11.50
C GLN A 43 17.47 -6.04 12.40
N SER A 44 18.61 -5.62 11.84
CA SER A 44 19.75 -5.13 12.62
C SER A 44 19.53 -3.76 13.27
N GLY A 45 18.47 -3.04 12.89
CA GLY A 45 18.20 -1.67 13.34
C GLY A 45 19.09 -0.60 12.69
N ARG A 46 19.98 -0.98 11.77
CA ARG A 46 20.86 -0.05 11.04
C ARG A 46 20.22 0.54 9.79
N LEU A 47 19.07 0.02 9.37
CA LEU A 47 18.34 0.44 8.18
C LEU A 47 16.86 0.62 8.50
N ALA A 48 16.32 1.80 8.19
CA ALA A 48 14.90 2.06 8.09
C ALA A 48 14.52 2.07 6.61
N LEU A 49 13.56 1.22 6.23
CA LEU A 49 13.02 1.15 4.88
C LEU A 49 11.66 1.85 4.84
N VAL A 50 11.55 2.88 4.00
CA VAL A 50 10.28 3.55 3.68
C VAL A 50 9.96 3.26 2.23
N VAL A 51 8.84 2.59 1.99
CA VAL A 51 8.47 2.14 0.65
C VAL A 51 7.09 2.69 0.30
N ALA A 52 6.98 3.30 -0.88
CA ALA A 52 5.71 3.74 -1.44
C ALA A 52 5.28 2.83 -2.59
N THR A 53 4.03 2.38 -2.56
CA THR A 53 3.46 1.50 -3.57
C THR A 53 1.99 1.84 -3.84
N PRO A 54 1.52 1.75 -5.10
CA PRO A 54 0.11 2.01 -5.43
C PRO A 54 -0.82 0.89 -4.95
N ARG A 55 -0.27 -0.27 -4.62
CA ARG A 55 -1.00 -1.45 -4.14
C ARG A 55 -0.44 -1.93 -2.83
N ARG A 56 -1.24 -2.68 -2.07
CA ARG A 56 -0.78 -3.32 -0.82
C ARG A 56 0.34 -4.31 -1.12
N LEU A 57 1.38 -4.33 -0.30
CA LEU A 57 2.54 -5.21 -0.49
C LEU A 57 2.15 -6.69 -0.63
N ALA A 58 1.16 -7.15 0.14
CA ALA A 58 0.64 -8.52 0.09
C ALA A 58 0.06 -8.91 -1.29
N GLU A 59 -0.39 -7.94 -2.09
CA GLU A 59 -0.95 -8.17 -3.43
C GLU A 59 0.12 -8.18 -4.53
N MET A 60 1.34 -7.71 -4.23
CA MET A 60 2.41 -7.60 -5.23
C MET A 60 3.26 -8.87 -5.36
N ALA A 61 3.07 -9.86 -4.48
CA ALA A 61 3.95 -11.02 -4.33
C ALA A 61 3.88 -12.09 -5.44
N VAL A 62 3.22 -11.84 -6.58
CA VAL A 62 2.62 -12.94 -7.39
C VAL A 62 3.02 -12.97 -8.87
N PRO A 63 4.30 -12.83 -9.26
CA PRO A 63 4.67 -13.60 -10.47
C PRO A 63 5.97 -14.41 -10.39
N SER A 64 6.87 -14.18 -9.43
CA SER A 64 8.24 -14.73 -9.52
C SER A 64 8.45 -16.09 -8.84
N GLY A 65 7.44 -16.66 -8.17
CA GLY A 65 7.59 -17.92 -7.42
C GLY A 65 8.50 -17.82 -6.19
N VAL A 66 9.01 -16.63 -5.86
CA VAL A 66 9.79 -16.34 -4.66
C VAL A 66 8.81 -16.03 -3.52
N ASP A 67 8.99 -16.70 -2.38
CA ASP A 67 8.23 -16.44 -1.14
C ASP A 67 8.65 -15.12 -0.49
N LEU A 68 8.30 -14.00 -1.15
CA LEU A 68 8.52 -12.64 -0.66
C LEU A 68 7.62 -12.28 0.53
N SER A 69 6.73 -13.19 0.97
CA SER A 69 5.89 -13.01 2.15
C SER A 69 6.74 -12.61 3.37
N ARG A 70 7.92 -13.23 3.51
CA ARG A 70 8.84 -12.90 4.60
C ARG A 70 9.36 -11.47 4.50
N PHE A 71 9.68 -10.98 3.32
CA PHE A 71 10.14 -9.61 3.16
C PHE A 71 9.03 -8.59 3.47
N PHE A 72 7.80 -8.84 3.06
CA PHE A 72 6.71 -7.89 3.30
C PHE A 72 6.25 -7.84 4.77
N ASN A 73 6.43 -8.92 5.52
CA ASN A 73 6.02 -9.00 6.93
C ASN A 73 6.80 -8.09 7.89
N ILE A 74 7.89 -7.45 7.47
CA ILE A 74 8.61 -6.48 8.32
C ILE A 74 8.07 -5.05 8.18
N PHE A 75 7.16 -4.80 7.23
CA PHE A 75 6.60 -3.47 7.01
C PHE A 75 5.32 -3.26 7.83
N ILE A 76 5.18 -2.04 8.34
CA ILE A 76 3.93 -1.55 8.89
C ILE A 76 3.22 -0.78 7.77
N PRO A 77 2.08 -1.28 7.25
CA PRO A 77 1.39 -0.59 6.18
C PRO A 77 0.77 0.71 6.72
N LEU A 78 1.07 1.82 6.05
CA LEU A 78 0.43 3.11 6.29
C LEU A 78 -0.40 3.46 5.05
N PRO A 79 -1.73 3.27 5.07
CA PRO A 79 -2.56 3.70 3.97
C PRO A 79 -2.53 5.23 3.89
N LEU A 80 -2.23 5.76 2.71
CA LEU A 80 -2.33 7.19 2.42
C LEU A 80 -3.72 7.49 1.87
N SER A 81 -4.35 8.54 2.39
CA SER A 81 -5.65 9.05 1.95
C SER A 81 -5.54 10.54 1.62
N GLY A 82 -6.63 11.13 1.10
CA GLY A 82 -6.75 12.57 1.05
C GLY A 82 -6.70 13.18 2.45
N PHE A 83 -6.39 14.48 2.50
CA PHE A 83 -6.35 15.24 3.74
C PHE A 83 -7.77 15.55 4.22
N PRO A 84 -8.02 15.54 5.56
CA PRO A 84 -9.21 16.17 6.11
C PRO A 84 -9.15 17.68 5.90
N GLU A 85 -10.30 18.36 6.04
CA GLU A 85 -10.43 19.79 5.73
C GLU A 85 -9.44 20.68 6.49
N ASP A 86 -9.22 20.41 7.78
CA ASP A 86 -8.32 21.22 8.59
C ASP A 86 -6.87 21.13 8.08
N GLU A 87 -6.40 19.94 7.72
CA GLU A 87 -5.06 19.73 7.15
C GLU A 87 -4.93 20.34 5.76
N ALA A 88 -5.96 20.17 4.93
CA ALA A 88 -6.03 20.75 3.59
C ALA A 88 -5.94 22.28 3.64
N ARG A 89 -6.67 22.90 4.59
CA ARG A 89 -6.66 24.34 4.81
C ARG A 89 -5.31 24.85 5.31
N ARG A 90 -4.65 24.13 6.24
CA ARG A 90 -3.28 24.46 6.67
C ARG A 90 -2.28 24.38 5.52
N LEU A 91 -2.46 23.41 4.62
CA LEU A 91 -1.62 23.27 3.43
C LEU A 91 -1.84 24.42 2.43
N ALA A 92 -3.11 24.73 2.12
CA ALA A 92 -3.49 25.79 1.18
C ALA A 92 -3.03 27.18 1.65
N THR A 93 -3.17 27.49 2.94
CA THR A 93 -2.70 28.75 3.54
C THR A 93 -1.19 28.81 3.72
N GLY A 94 -0.49 27.70 3.49
CA GLY A 94 0.94 27.59 3.66
C GLY A 94 1.41 27.60 5.12
N GLN A 95 0.52 27.44 6.10
CA GLN A 95 0.85 27.33 7.52
C GLN A 95 1.79 26.15 7.83
N CYS A 96 1.79 25.13 6.96
CA CYS A 96 2.72 24.00 7.05
C CYS A 96 4.18 24.37 6.70
N TYR A 97 4.43 25.54 6.10
CA TYR A 97 5.77 25.96 5.67
C TYR A 97 6.34 27.01 6.63
N GLN A 98 7.54 26.76 7.16
CA GLN A 98 8.26 27.69 8.03
C GLN A 98 8.96 28.82 7.24
N THR A 99 8.26 29.48 6.33
CA THR A 99 8.83 30.58 5.53
C THR A 99 8.14 31.89 5.87
N SER A 100 8.85 32.79 6.55
CA SER A 100 8.37 34.09 7.06
C SER A 100 8.09 35.15 6.00
N GLN A 101 8.06 34.81 4.70
CA GLN A 101 7.95 35.77 3.59
C GLN A 101 6.80 35.47 2.63
N ARG A 102 5.81 34.68 3.02
CA ARG A 102 4.65 34.40 2.15
C ARG A 102 3.54 35.42 2.38
N PRO A 103 3.04 36.13 1.35
CA PRO A 103 1.75 36.79 1.41
C PRO A 103 0.67 35.82 1.88
N GLU A 104 -0.16 36.28 2.80
CA GLU A 104 -1.35 35.55 3.21
C GLU A 104 -2.33 35.49 2.04
N LEU A 105 -2.80 34.30 1.70
CA LEU A 105 -3.83 34.13 0.68
C LEU A 105 -5.17 34.64 1.24
N PRO A 106 -5.95 35.42 0.46
CA PRO A 106 -7.30 35.76 0.85
C PRO A 106 -8.15 34.51 1.10
N GLN A 107 -9.03 34.56 2.10
CA GLN A 107 -9.87 33.41 2.48
C GLN A 107 -10.68 32.84 1.31
N GLU A 108 -11.22 33.71 0.45
CA GLU A 108 -11.99 33.32 -0.74
C GLU A 108 -11.16 32.47 -1.71
N ILE A 109 -9.87 32.79 -1.86
CA ILE A 109 -8.94 32.05 -2.70
C ILE A 109 -8.63 30.68 -2.07
N VAL A 110 -8.51 30.62 -0.74
CA VAL A 110 -8.32 29.35 -0.02
C VAL A 110 -9.53 28.42 -0.23
N GLU A 111 -10.76 28.92 -0.08
CA GLU A 111 -11.96 28.09 -0.33
C GLU A 111 -12.02 27.58 -1.77
N GLN A 112 -11.61 28.43 -2.73
CA GLN A 112 -11.54 28.05 -4.13
C GLN A 112 -10.52 26.95 -4.44
N ILE A 113 -9.37 26.94 -3.75
CA ILE A 113 -8.38 25.86 -3.82
C ILE A 113 -8.96 24.58 -3.22
N LEU A 114 -9.59 24.68 -2.05
CA LEU A 114 -10.17 23.54 -1.36
C LEU A 114 -11.27 22.89 -2.21
N GLU A 115 -12.22 23.66 -2.75
CA GLU A 115 -13.31 23.15 -3.58
C GLU A 115 -12.77 22.38 -4.80
N ARG A 116 -11.77 22.92 -5.51
CA ARG A 116 -11.17 22.28 -6.69
C ARG A 116 -10.32 21.05 -6.36
N SER A 117 -9.86 20.92 -5.13
CA SER A 117 -9.03 19.80 -4.69
C SER A 117 -9.82 18.67 -4.02
N ARG A 118 -11.14 18.83 -3.89
CA ARG A 118 -12.00 17.88 -3.18
C ARG A 118 -12.15 16.57 -3.94
N LEU A 119 -12.09 15.46 -3.20
CA LEU A 119 -12.29 14.10 -3.68
C LEU A 119 -13.72 13.61 -3.41
N ASP A 120 -14.13 12.55 -4.10
CA ASP A 120 -15.48 11.96 -4.00
C ASP A 120 -15.83 11.47 -2.58
N ASP A 121 -14.82 11.12 -1.79
CA ASP A 121 -14.98 10.68 -0.39
C ASP A 121 -15.08 11.85 0.60
N GLY A 122 -15.07 13.09 0.11
CA GLY A 122 -15.14 14.31 0.89
C GLY A 122 -13.80 14.79 1.48
N THR A 123 -12.70 14.09 1.22
CA THR A 123 -11.34 14.52 1.57
C THR A 123 -10.73 15.39 0.47
N TYR A 124 -9.48 15.85 0.64
CA TYR A 124 -8.82 16.77 -0.29
C TYR A 124 -7.48 16.23 -0.78
N HIS A 125 -7.20 16.38 -2.08
CA HIS A 125 -6.00 15.84 -2.71
C HIS A 125 -4.77 16.72 -2.44
N PRO A 126 -3.75 16.26 -1.69
CA PRO A 126 -2.65 17.13 -1.22
C PRO A 126 -1.83 17.76 -2.35
N LEU A 127 -1.52 16.99 -3.40
CA LEU A 127 -0.78 17.50 -4.57
C LEU A 127 -1.54 18.60 -5.32
N ILE A 128 -2.86 18.43 -5.53
CA ILE A 128 -3.69 19.41 -6.23
C ILE A 128 -3.72 20.73 -5.44
N ILE A 129 -3.86 20.66 -4.11
CA ILE A 129 -3.76 21.84 -3.24
C ILE A 129 -2.42 22.55 -3.45
N GLN A 130 -1.31 21.80 -3.44
CA GLN A 130 0.03 22.38 -3.60
C GLN A 130 0.22 23.07 -4.94
N ILE A 131 -0.25 22.46 -6.04
CA ILE A 131 -0.12 23.03 -7.38
C ILE A 131 -0.95 24.33 -7.47
N TYR A 132 -2.23 24.29 -7.12
CA TYR A 132 -3.07 25.50 -7.13
C TYR A 132 -2.51 26.60 -6.24
N ALA A 133 -2.16 26.28 -4.98
CA ALA A 133 -1.59 27.25 -4.06
C ALA A 133 -0.29 27.85 -4.59
N SER A 134 0.56 27.05 -5.24
CA SER A 134 1.83 27.50 -5.83
C SER A 134 1.62 28.52 -6.96
N HIS A 135 0.74 28.21 -7.92
CA HIS A 135 0.47 29.11 -9.06
C HIS A 135 -0.16 30.42 -8.62
N VAL A 136 -1.19 30.34 -7.77
CA VAL A 136 -1.85 31.53 -7.20
C VAL A 136 -0.87 32.39 -6.42
N TYR A 137 -0.06 31.76 -5.57
CA TYR A 137 0.93 32.46 -4.77
C TYR A 137 1.94 33.20 -5.65
N GLU A 138 2.42 32.56 -6.72
CA GLU A 138 3.38 33.15 -7.62
C GLU A 138 2.79 34.34 -8.40
N ALA A 139 1.54 34.24 -8.86
CA ALA A 139 0.82 35.33 -9.51
C ALA A 139 0.65 36.55 -8.57
N LEU A 140 0.20 36.30 -7.33
CA LEU A 140 0.07 37.35 -6.31
C LEU A 140 1.41 37.99 -5.96
N ARG A 141 2.49 37.19 -5.91
CA ARG A 141 3.86 37.68 -5.67
C ARG A 141 4.35 38.60 -6.80
N GLN A 142 3.87 38.40 -8.02
CA GLN A 142 4.17 39.23 -9.18
C GLN A 142 3.26 40.48 -9.27
N GLY A 143 2.31 40.62 -8.34
CA GLY A 143 1.37 41.74 -8.31
C GLY A 143 0.19 41.58 -9.27
N GLU A 144 -0.06 40.36 -9.75
CA GLU A 144 -1.21 40.07 -10.59
C GLU A 144 -2.50 40.11 -9.77
N THR A 145 -3.52 40.81 -10.27
CA THR A 145 -4.84 40.91 -9.64
C THR A 145 -5.85 39.98 -10.27
N ASP A 146 -5.62 39.60 -11.52
CA ASP A 146 -6.42 38.63 -12.25
C ASP A 146 -5.72 37.27 -12.20
N LEU A 147 -6.37 36.31 -11.53
CA LEU A 147 -5.80 34.99 -11.29
C LEU A 147 -6.24 33.95 -12.32
N GLU A 148 -7.03 34.32 -13.33
CA GLU A 148 -7.55 33.38 -14.34
C GLU A 148 -6.43 32.55 -14.97
N ARG A 149 -5.35 33.22 -15.40
CA ARG A 149 -4.17 32.56 -15.96
C ARG A 149 -3.46 31.63 -14.97
N ALA A 150 -3.41 31.99 -13.70
CA ALA A 150 -2.80 31.15 -12.67
C ALA A 150 -3.61 29.86 -12.45
N TRP A 151 -4.94 29.94 -12.52
CA TRP A 151 -5.82 28.78 -12.44
C TRP A 151 -5.67 27.87 -13.65
N GLU A 152 -5.66 28.42 -14.86
CA GLU A 152 -5.46 27.66 -16.10
C GLU A 152 -4.14 26.91 -16.11
N ASN A 153 -3.04 27.57 -15.75
CA ASN A 153 -1.71 26.93 -15.67
C ASN A 153 -1.69 25.80 -14.64
N ALA A 154 -2.35 25.99 -13.49
CA ALA A 154 -2.44 24.96 -12.47
C ALA A 154 -3.23 23.74 -12.97
N GLU A 155 -4.34 23.95 -13.68
CA GLU A 155 -5.15 22.90 -14.28
C GLU A 155 -4.37 22.10 -15.34
N GLU A 156 -3.63 22.78 -16.22
CA GLU A 156 -2.77 22.13 -17.22
C GLU A 156 -1.68 21.27 -16.56
N GLU A 157 -1.05 21.78 -15.49
CA GLU A 157 -0.04 21.02 -14.74
C GLU A 157 -0.63 19.81 -14.03
N ILE A 158 -1.80 19.96 -13.40
CA ILE A 158 -2.53 18.87 -12.74
C ILE A 158 -2.88 17.79 -13.77
N GLU A 159 -3.42 18.17 -14.92
CA GLU A 159 -3.74 17.23 -16.00
C GLU A 159 -2.48 16.48 -16.46
N THR A 160 -1.37 17.20 -16.64
CA THR A 160 -0.11 16.61 -17.08
C THR A 160 0.46 15.62 -16.06
N ILE A 161 0.43 15.94 -14.77
CA ILE A 161 1.02 15.11 -13.71
C ILE A 161 0.13 13.90 -13.40
N LEU A 162 -1.19 14.09 -13.35
CA LEU A 162 -2.14 13.03 -13.03
C LEU A 162 -2.55 12.21 -14.26
N ALA A 163 -2.14 12.61 -15.47
CA ALA A 163 -2.35 11.83 -16.67
C ALA A 163 -1.76 10.42 -16.47
N PRO A 164 -2.50 9.36 -16.83
CA PRO A 164 -1.98 8.01 -16.75
C PRO A 164 -0.70 7.93 -17.60
N PRO A 165 0.34 7.23 -17.12
CA PRO A 165 1.59 7.12 -17.85
C PRO A 165 1.29 6.59 -19.25
N ARG A 166 1.69 7.35 -20.28
CA ARG A 166 1.55 6.93 -21.67
C ARG A 166 2.26 5.59 -21.80
N ARG A 167 1.49 4.50 -21.94
CA ARG A 167 2.07 3.18 -22.17
C ARG A 167 2.96 3.32 -23.40
N PRO A 168 4.27 3.02 -23.33
CA PRO A 168 5.07 2.94 -24.53
C PRO A 168 4.34 1.98 -25.46
N SER A 169 4.06 2.40 -26.69
CA SER A 169 3.38 1.58 -27.67
C SER A 169 4.12 0.25 -27.75
N THR A 170 3.47 -0.81 -27.29
CA THR A 170 3.90 -2.20 -27.45
C THR A 170 3.76 -2.55 -28.93
N ASP A 171 4.60 -1.95 -29.76
CA ASP A 171 4.81 -2.30 -31.16
C ASP A 171 6.05 -3.19 -31.34
N ARG A 172 6.65 -3.64 -30.23
CA ARG A 172 7.56 -4.78 -30.21
C ARG A 172 6.78 -5.99 -29.75
N GLY A 173 6.44 -6.85 -30.71
CA GLY A 173 5.75 -8.13 -30.53
C GLY A 173 6.52 -9.12 -29.64
N VAL A 174 6.61 -8.82 -28.35
CA VAL A 174 6.88 -9.81 -27.32
C VAL A 174 5.52 -10.26 -26.81
N THR A 175 4.98 -11.28 -27.45
CA THR A 175 3.86 -12.04 -26.91
C THR A 175 4.35 -12.73 -25.66
N LEU A 176 4.25 -12.08 -24.50
CA LEU A 176 4.31 -12.78 -23.23
C LEU A 176 3.12 -13.74 -23.24
N GLN A 177 3.38 -15.02 -23.38
CA GLN A 177 2.42 -16.05 -23.02
C GLN A 177 2.16 -15.88 -21.52
N VAL A 178 1.13 -15.10 -21.19
CA VAL A 178 0.51 -15.14 -19.88
C VAL A 178 -0.13 -16.53 -19.81
N GLU A 179 0.60 -17.46 -19.22
CA GLU A 179 0.08 -18.77 -18.86
C GLU A 179 -1.16 -18.49 -18.00
N GLN A 180 -2.35 -18.74 -18.56
CA GLN A 180 -3.59 -18.57 -17.82
C GLN A 180 -3.46 -19.41 -16.55
N PRO A 181 -3.67 -18.83 -15.36
CA PRO A 181 -3.61 -19.60 -14.14
C PRO A 181 -4.59 -20.77 -14.29
N ALA A 182 -4.07 -21.99 -14.09
CA ALA A 182 -4.85 -23.21 -14.11
C ALA A 182 -6.12 -22.99 -13.29
N SER A 183 -7.25 -23.37 -13.88
CA SER A 183 -8.59 -23.06 -13.40
C SER A 183 -8.76 -23.15 -11.88
N ASP A 184 -9.40 -22.12 -11.35
CA ASP A 184 -9.74 -21.78 -9.96
C ASP A 184 -10.32 -22.94 -9.11
N THR A 185 -10.71 -24.05 -9.73
CA THR A 185 -11.15 -25.26 -9.03
C THR A 185 -10.01 -25.93 -8.26
N SER A 186 -8.80 -25.96 -8.80
CA SER A 186 -7.67 -26.68 -8.19
C SER A 186 -7.18 -26.03 -6.88
N TYR A 187 -7.20 -24.69 -6.79
CA TYR A 187 -6.84 -23.95 -5.57
C TYR A 187 -7.87 -24.11 -4.45
N ARG A 188 -9.17 -24.15 -4.78
CA ARG A 188 -10.23 -24.36 -3.77
C ARG A 188 -10.14 -25.75 -3.14
N TRP A 189 -9.81 -26.80 -3.90
CA TRP A 189 -9.61 -28.14 -3.35
C TRP A 189 -8.35 -28.24 -2.48
N ALA A 190 -7.24 -27.60 -2.88
CA ALA A 190 -6.02 -27.59 -2.08
C ALA A 190 -6.20 -26.89 -0.72
N ALA A 191 -6.90 -25.75 -0.70
CA ALA A 191 -7.21 -25.03 0.55
C ALA A 191 -8.15 -25.85 1.47
N THR A 192 -9.09 -26.59 0.89
CA THR A 192 -10.03 -27.43 1.65
C THR A 192 -9.33 -28.67 2.21
N ALA A 193 -8.44 -29.30 1.43
CA ALA A 193 -7.64 -30.45 1.87
C ALA A 193 -6.66 -30.10 3.00
N SER A 194 -6.00 -28.92 2.93
CA SER A 194 -5.10 -28.43 3.97
C SER A 194 -5.82 -28.24 5.31
N LYS A 195 -7.02 -27.63 5.29
CA LYS A 195 -7.85 -27.45 6.50
C LYS A 195 -8.28 -28.79 7.11
N ALA A 196 -8.68 -29.75 6.28
CA ALA A 196 -9.03 -31.09 6.73
C ALA A 196 -7.83 -31.82 7.37
N PHE A 197 -6.64 -31.70 6.79
CA PHE A 197 -5.42 -32.33 7.31
C PHE A 197 -5.03 -31.76 8.68
N ILE A 198 -5.09 -30.44 8.88
CA ILE A 198 -4.79 -29.81 10.18
C ILE A 198 -5.76 -30.30 11.27
N LEU A 199 -7.06 -30.39 10.97
CA LEU A 199 -8.06 -30.92 11.91
C LEU A 199 -7.80 -32.38 12.26
N LEU A 200 -7.47 -33.21 11.27
CA LEU A 200 -7.22 -34.64 11.46
C LEU A 200 -5.96 -34.89 12.28
N THR A 201 -4.91 -34.08 12.06
CA THR A 201 -3.65 -34.16 12.82
C THR A 201 -3.85 -33.72 14.26
N GLY A 202 -4.62 -32.64 14.50
CA GLY A 202 -4.97 -32.19 15.85
C GLY A 202 -5.82 -33.22 16.61
N PHE A 203 -6.76 -33.88 15.93
CA PHE A 203 -7.57 -34.94 16.52
C PHE A 203 -6.76 -36.19 16.87
N ALA A 204 -5.86 -36.62 15.98
CA ALA A 204 -4.95 -37.74 16.24
C ALA A 204 -4.01 -37.46 17.43
N PHE A 205 -3.53 -36.22 17.58
CA PHE A 205 -2.72 -35.78 18.72
C PHE A 205 -3.48 -35.83 20.05
N LEU A 206 -4.77 -35.49 20.05
CA LEU A 206 -5.62 -35.60 21.24
C LEU A 206 -5.87 -37.07 21.63
N LEU A 207 -5.92 -37.99 20.66
CA LEU A 207 -6.05 -39.42 20.92
C LEU A 207 -4.78 -40.06 21.49
N THR A 208 -3.59 -39.56 21.13
CA THR A 208 -2.31 -40.14 21.57
C THR A 208 -1.88 -39.69 22.96
N ILE A 209 -2.39 -38.57 23.49
CA ILE A 209 -1.96 -38.02 24.79
C ILE A 209 -2.62 -38.72 26.00
N GLY A 210 -3.50 -39.70 25.80
CA GLY A 210 -4.13 -40.41 26.92
C GLY A 210 -4.99 -39.45 27.77
N VAL A 211 -5.74 -38.60 27.09
CA VAL A 211 -6.54 -37.55 27.70
C VAL A 211 -7.75 -38.15 28.43
N ASP A 212 -8.09 -37.59 29.59
CA ASP A 212 -9.24 -38.00 30.41
C ASP A 212 -10.51 -38.14 29.54
N PRO A 213 -11.25 -39.28 29.63
CA PRO A 213 -12.44 -39.53 28.83
C PRO A 213 -13.52 -38.44 28.96
N ARG A 214 -13.55 -37.70 30.07
CA ARG A 214 -14.46 -36.55 30.26
C ARG A 214 -14.10 -35.37 29.38
N PHE A 215 -12.80 -35.12 29.19
CA PHE A 215 -12.33 -34.07 28.30
C PHE A 215 -12.55 -34.45 26.83
N MET A 216 -12.34 -35.72 26.47
CA MET A 216 -12.69 -36.23 25.14
C MET A 216 -14.18 -36.06 24.84
N ALA A 217 -15.06 -36.38 25.79
CA ALA A 217 -16.50 -36.17 25.64
C ALA A 217 -16.85 -34.67 25.43
N LEU A 218 -16.21 -33.77 26.17
CA LEU A 218 -16.40 -32.32 26.01
C LEU A 218 -15.99 -31.83 24.62
N VAL A 219 -14.81 -32.26 24.12
CA VAL A 219 -14.31 -31.88 22.80
C VAL A 219 -15.24 -32.41 21.69
N ILE A 220 -15.74 -33.64 21.81
CA ILE A 220 -16.69 -34.20 20.85
C ILE A 220 -18.01 -33.42 20.84
N ILE A 221 -18.54 -33.06 22.02
CA ILE A 221 -19.77 -32.27 22.13
C ILE A 221 -19.58 -30.87 21.51
N LEU A 222 -18.47 -30.19 21.80
CA LEU A 222 -18.16 -28.88 21.23
C LEU A 222 -17.97 -28.94 19.71
N GLY A 223 -17.27 -29.96 19.20
CA GLY A 223 -17.11 -30.19 17.77
C GLY A 223 -18.45 -30.44 17.05
N PHE A 224 -19.33 -31.23 17.67
CA PHE A 224 -20.67 -31.48 17.14
C PHE A 224 -21.54 -30.21 17.13
N LEU A 225 -21.50 -29.43 18.21
CA LEU A 225 -22.21 -28.14 18.28
C LEU A 225 -21.72 -27.18 17.19
N ALA A 226 -20.41 -27.05 16.99
CA ALA A 226 -19.85 -26.19 15.95
C ALA A 226 -20.33 -26.60 14.54
N LEU A 227 -20.41 -27.92 14.27
CA LEU A 227 -20.93 -28.46 13.02
C LEU A 227 -22.41 -28.11 12.81
N VAL A 228 -23.24 -28.29 13.84
CA VAL A 228 -24.67 -27.98 13.80
C VAL A 228 -24.90 -26.48 13.59
N PHE A 229 -24.20 -25.62 14.34
CA PHE A 229 -24.30 -24.17 14.18
C PHE A 229 -23.80 -23.70 12.81
N GLY A 230 -22.71 -24.28 12.29
CA GLY A 230 -22.23 -24.00 10.94
C GLY A 230 -23.25 -24.38 9.87
N ALA A 231 -23.91 -25.53 10.01
CA ALA A 231 -24.96 -25.97 9.08
C ALA A 231 -26.22 -25.09 9.15
N ILE A 232 -26.63 -24.66 10.34
CA ILE A 232 -27.75 -23.72 10.53
C ILE A 232 -27.43 -22.37 9.90
N TRP A 233 -26.21 -21.86 10.08
CA TRP A 233 -25.77 -20.60 9.47
C TRP A 233 -25.74 -20.67 7.93
N LEU A 234 -25.31 -21.80 7.37
CA LEU A 234 -25.32 -22.05 5.92
C LEU A 234 -26.71 -22.24 5.30
N LEU A 235 -27.70 -22.63 6.11
CA LEU A 235 -29.09 -22.87 5.67
C LEU A 235 -30.05 -21.74 6.08
N GLY A 236 -29.56 -20.71 6.77
CA GLY A 236 -30.34 -19.53 7.11
C GLY A 236 -30.70 -18.75 5.85
N PRO A 237 -31.97 -18.31 5.69
CA PRO A 237 -32.32 -17.43 4.58
C PRO A 237 -31.59 -16.10 4.75
N GLU A 238 -30.89 -15.67 3.70
CA GLU A 238 -30.33 -14.32 3.59
C GLU A 238 -31.40 -13.24 3.72
#